data_AF-A0A023B7H4-F1
#
_entry.id   AF-A0A023B7H4-F1
#
_cell.length_a   1.000
_cell.length_b   1.000
_cell.length_c   1.000
_cell.angle_alpha   90.00
_cell.angle_beta   90.00
_cell.angle_gamma   90.00
#
_symmetry.space_group_name_H-M   'P 1'
#
loop_
_entity.id
_entity.type
_entity.pdbx_description
1 polymer ?
#
loop_
_entity_poly.entity_id
_entity_poly.type
_entity_poly.pdbx_seq_one_letter_code
_entity_poly.pdbx_strand_id
1 'polypeptide(L)'
;MWVATRHEGFDREGFLLNRPKVYTGFVAGSLDRCSKGFLRTGLLFQTLALLGMILFHYAFGGLGYYTWDLRHTTEEMRNNETYRLALLGFNILYFLGSILLTAFQAGLADDAAWSRGYRAGSKLLSYASFFDVVASTMQLAWALNFSSYYTDAMWTHFRDGNLDWVFCNGARVIRALAYVGYGLSFFLLEVYHDEGTNDWHGGANLIFYLLAGISEMSVILLADPAFSTAVSFVALMSALLWAVAFEEEVNASSPALNESELCNELEKQMDRFARVNPLNV
;
A
#
# COMPACT_ATOMS: atom_id res chain seq x y z
N MET A 1 18.98 -19.81 32.11
CA MET A 1 18.10 -20.92 32.53
C MET A 1 16.69 -20.48 32.15
N TRP A 2 16.07 -20.90 31.05
CA TRP A 2 15.94 -22.17 30.32
C TRP A 2 16.55 -22.03 28.91
N VAL A 3 17.28 -22.94 28.24
CA VAL A 3 17.29 -24.39 28.00
C VAL A 3 16.11 -24.94 27.18
N ALA A 4 16.43 -25.22 25.90
CA ALA A 4 15.98 -26.29 24.98
C ALA A 4 14.47 -26.44 24.68
N THR A 5 14.06 -26.51 23.42
CA THR A 5 14.29 -27.64 22.47
C THR A 5 14.74 -27.11 21.10
N ARG A 6 15.90 -27.43 20.52
CA ARG A 6 16.45 -28.73 20.07
C ARG A 6 15.42 -29.60 19.35
N HIS A 7 15.33 -29.41 18.03
CA HIS A 7 15.36 -30.55 17.11
C HIS A 7 16.63 -30.41 16.25
N GLU A 8 17.68 -31.07 16.72
CA GLU A 8 18.77 -31.53 15.86
C GLU A 8 18.25 -32.67 15.01
N GLY A 9 18.62 -32.66 13.74
CA GLY A 9 18.27 -33.69 12.78
C GLY A 9 19.01 -33.44 11.48
N PHE A 10 20.33 -33.63 11.52
CA PHE A 10 21.19 -34.06 10.43
C PHE A 10 21.05 -33.37 9.07
N ASP A 11 22.12 -32.67 8.72
CA ASP A 11 22.76 -32.70 7.39
C ASP A 11 22.15 -33.70 6.41
N ARG A 12 21.43 -33.15 5.43
CA ARG A 12 21.52 -33.63 4.06
C ARG A 12 21.86 -32.45 3.16
N GLU A 13 23.16 -32.25 2.99
CA GLU A 13 23.68 -31.85 1.69
C GLU A 13 23.09 -32.83 0.65
N GLY A 14 22.30 -32.32 -0.30
CA GLY A 14 21.69 -33.15 -1.35
C GLY A 14 20.18 -33.02 -1.52
N PHE A 15 19.61 -31.81 -1.51
CA PHE A 15 18.30 -31.56 -2.12
C PHE A 15 18.28 -30.27 -2.97
N LEU A 16 19.33 -30.11 -3.79
CA LEU A 16 19.34 -29.12 -4.88
C LEU A 16 18.52 -29.55 -6.11
N LEU A 17 17.76 -30.65 -6.06
CA LEU A 17 16.98 -31.15 -7.20
C LEU A 17 15.65 -31.77 -6.75
N ASN A 18 14.67 -30.92 -6.46
CA ASN A 18 13.29 -31.09 -6.92
C ASN A 18 12.46 -29.92 -6.40
N ARG A 19 12.55 -28.78 -7.10
CA ARG A 19 11.39 -27.88 -7.13
C ARG A 19 10.25 -28.74 -7.70
N PRO A 20 9.10 -28.92 -7.02
CA PRO A 20 7.93 -29.35 -7.75
C PRO A 20 7.75 -28.31 -8.85
N LYS A 21 7.89 -28.72 -10.11
CA LYS A 21 7.34 -27.96 -11.23
C LYS A 21 5.86 -27.88 -10.92
N VAL A 22 5.45 -26.80 -10.26
CA VAL A 22 4.04 -26.45 -10.14
C VAL A 22 3.61 -26.32 -11.59
N TYR A 23 2.82 -27.31 -12.02
CA TYR A 23 2.33 -27.39 -13.38
C TYR A 23 1.71 -26.05 -13.73
N THR A 24 2.35 -25.37 -14.66
CA THR A 24 1.93 -24.15 -15.31
C THR A 24 0.63 -24.43 -16.04
N GLY A 25 -0.48 -24.34 -15.30
CA GLY A 25 -1.79 -24.12 -15.90
C GLY A 25 -1.81 -22.72 -16.54
N PHE A 26 -2.60 -22.55 -17.60
CA PHE A 26 -2.86 -21.28 -18.29
C PHE A 26 -3.19 -20.11 -17.33
N VAL A 27 -3.71 -20.42 -16.13
CA VAL A 27 -3.99 -19.49 -15.03
C VAL A 27 -2.72 -19.04 -14.29
N ALA A 28 -1.75 -19.92 -14.05
CA ALA A 28 -0.49 -19.59 -13.36
C ALA A 28 0.43 -18.74 -14.25
N GLY A 29 0.51 -19.04 -15.57
CA GLY A 29 1.26 -18.20 -16.52
C GLY A 29 0.58 -16.86 -16.85
N SER A 30 -0.71 -16.71 -16.48
CA SER A 30 -1.41 -15.42 -16.49
C SER A 30 -1.20 -14.68 -15.16
N LEU A 31 -1.25 -15.37 -14.02
CA LEU A 31 -0.96 -14.80 -12.69
C LEU A 31 0.50 -14.35 -12.56
N ASP A 32 1.45 -15.08 -13.13
CA ASP A 32 2.88 -14.76 -13.13
C ASP A 32 3.23 -13.63 -14.13
N ARG A 33 2.31 -13.31 -15.06
CA ARG A 33 2.36 -12.08 -15.87
C ARG A 33 1.59 -10.93 -15.22
N CYS A 34 0.55 -11.25 -14.45
CA CYS A 34 -0.23 -10.29 -13.69
C CYS A 34 0.55 -9.77 -12.47
N SER A 35 1.33 -10.63 -11.80
CA SER A 35 2.18 -10.25 -10.68
C SER A 35 3.22 -9.20 -11.06
N LYS A 36 3.73 -9.29 -12.28
CA LYS A 36 4.66 -8.34 -12.91
C LYS A 36 4.05 -6.97 -13.24
N GLY A 37 2.76 -6.78 -12.99
CA GLY A 37 2.07 -5.51 -13.22
C GLY A 37 1.17 -5.09 -12.06
N PHE A 38 1.17 -5.80 -10.92
CA PHE A 38 0.25 -5.53 -9.82
C PHE A 38 0.51 -4.18 -9.14
N LEU A 39 1.77 -3.75 -9.06
CA LEU A 39 2.12 -2.48 -8.45
C LEU A 39 1.59 -1.32 -9.30
N ARG A 40 1.94 -1.30 -10.59
CA ARG A 40 1.48 -0.27 -11.52
C ARG A 40 -0.03 -0.29 -11.70
N THR A 41 -0.64 -1.46 -11.89
CA THR A 41 -2.11 -1.54 -12.08
C THR A 41 -2.88 -1.16 -10.82
N GLY A 42 -2.37 -1.51 -9.63
CA GLY A 42 -2.96 -1.11 -8.35
C GLY A 42 -2.94 0.41 -8.17
N LEU A 43 -1.78 1.05 -8.36
CA LEU A 43 -1.66 2.51 -8.28
C LEU A 43 -2.44 3.23 -9.37
N LEU A 44 -2.53 2.65 -10.58
CA LEU A 44 -3.33 3.19 -11.67
C LEU A 44 -4.83 3.17 -11.34
N PHE A 45 -5.32 2.10 -10.71
CA PHE A 45 -6.72 2.05 -10.26
C PHE A 45 -7.00 3.06 -9.14
N GLN A 46 -6.09 3.22 -8.17
CA GLN A 46 -6.25 4.21 -7.11
C GLN A 46 -6.21 5.66 -7.63
N THR A 47 -5.28 5.97 -8.54
CA THR A 47 -5.18 7.30 -9.18
C THR A 47 -6.41 7.61 -10.03
N LEU A 48 -6.85 6.67 -10.88
CA LEU A 48 -8.04 6.85 -11.71
C LEU A 48 -9.32 6.98 -10.87
N ALA A 49 -9.43 6.22 -9.78
CA ALA A 49 -10.55 6.35 -8.85
C ALA A 49 -10.59 7.74 -8.22
N LEU A 50 -9.47 8.22 -7.68
CA LEU A 50 -9.40 9.52 -7.04
C LEU A 50 -9.63 10.67 -8.03
N LEU A 51 -9.02 10.59 -9.22
CA LEU A 51 -9.25 11.53 -10.31
C LEU A 51 -10.73 11.56 -10.73
N GLY A 52 -11.34 10.37 -10.89
CA GLY A 52 -12.75 10.22 -11.21
C GLY A 52 -13.65 10.87 -10.17
N MET A 53 -13.38 10.67 -8.88
CA MET A 53 -14.12 11.31 -7.80
C MET A 53 -13.98 12.85 -7.82
N ILE A 54 -12.77 13.37 -8.08
CA ILE A 54 -12.54 14.83 -8.20
C ILE A 54 -13.32 15.40 -9.40
N LEU A 55 -13.22 14.77 -10.57
CA LEU A 55 -13.89 15.23 -11.79
C LEU A 55 -15.41 15.17 -11.68
N PHE A 56 -15.96 14.09 -11.11
CA PHE A 56 -17.40 13.98 -10.88
C PHE A 56 -17.89 14.96 -9.82
N HIS A 57 -17.12 15.21 -8.76
CA HIS A 57 -17.48 16.25 -7.79
C HIS A 57 -17.56 17.63 -8.46
N TYR A 58 -16.63 17.96 -9.34
CA TYR A 58 -16.65 19.22 -10.10
C TYR A 58 -17.81 19.28 -11.12
N ALA A 59 -18.05 18.20 -11.87
CA ALA A 59 -19.07 18.15 -12.92
C ALA A 59 -20.50 18.37 -12.40
N PHE A 60 -20.78 17.99 -11.16
CA PHE A 60 -22.08 18.17 -10.52
C PHE A 60 -22.17 19.48 -9.69
N GLY A 61 -21.24 20.43 -9.88
CA GLY A 61 -21.32 21.76 -9.28
C GLY A 61 -20.64 21.92 -7.91
N GLY A 62 -19.80 20.97 -7.50
CA GLY A 62 -18.99 21.08 -6.30
C GLY A 62 -17.92 22.16 -6.44
N LEU A 63 -17.89 23.12 -5.51
CA LEU A 63 -16.83 24.11 -5.40
C LEU A 63 -15.69 23.53 -4.55
N GLY A 64 -14.67 22.94 -5.18
CA GLY A 64 -13.48 22.41 -4.51
C GLY A 64 -13.07 21.00 -4.96
N TYR A 65 -12.19 20.36 -4.18
CA TYR A 65 -11.79 18.97 -4.38
C TYR A 65 -12.74 18.02 -3.64
N TYR A 66 -12.92 16.81 -4.19
CA TYR A 66 -13.68 15.75 -3.54
C TYR A 66 -13.13 15.45 -2.14
N THR A 67 -14.01 15.23 -1.16
CA THR A 67 -13.61 14.90 0.19
C THR A 67 -14.28 13.63 0.67
N TRP A 68 -13.50 12.78 1.35
CA TRP A 68 -13.94 11.48 1.81
C TRP A 68 -15.10 11.52 2.82
N ASP A 69 -15.29 12.66 3.48
CA ASP A 69 -16.37 12.89 4.46
C ASP A 69 -17.62 13.52 3.84
N LEU A 70 -17.64 13.78 2.52
CA LEU A 70 -18.78 14.30 1.76
C LEU A 70 -19.39 15.62 2.27
N ARG A 71 -18.79 16.30 3.26
CA ARG A 71 -19.38 17.48 3.91
C ARG A 71 -19.51 18.69 3.00
N HIS A 72 -18.64 18.78 1.99
CA HIS A 72 -18.69 19.85 0.98
C HIS A 72 -19.65 19.56 -0.18
N THR A 73 -20.41 18.47 -0.11
CA THR A 73 -21.38 18.09 -1.15
C THR A 73 -22.68 18.86 -0.96
N THR A 74 -23.12 19.58 -2.00
CA THR A 74 -24.38 20.34 -1.97
C THR A 74 -25.60 19.42 -1.90
N GLU A 75 -26.74 19.94 -1.45
CA GLU A 75 -28.00 19.17 -1.37
C GLU A 75 -28.41 18.57 -2.72
N GLU A 76 -28.24 19.34 -3.80
CA GLU A 76 -28.55 18.91 -5.16
C GLU A 76 -27.70 17.71 -5.62
N MET A 77 -26.41 17.72 -5.27
CA MET A 77 -25.48 16.63 -5.59
C MET A 77 -25.81 15.36 -4.81
N ARG A 78 -26.12 15.49 -3.51
CA ARG A 78 -26.43 14.32 -2.64
C ARG A 78 -27.74 13.63 -3.04
N ASN A 79 -28.72 14.40 -3.49
CA ASN A 79 -30.02 13.87 -3.91
C ASN A 79 -29.98 13.22 -5.30
N ASN A 80 -28.93 13.50 -6.09
CA ASN A 80 -28.79 12.94 -7.43
C ASN A 80 -28.29 11.48 -7.37
N GLU A 81 -29.13 10.56 -7.81
CA GLU A 81 -28.82 9.12 -7.84
C GLU A 81 -27.57 8.79 -8.68
N THR A 82 -27.39 9.48 -9.82
CA THR A 82 -26.24 9.25 -10.70
C THR A 82 -24.93 9.61 -10.01
N TYR A 83 -24.91 10.69 -9.23
CA TYR A 83 -23.73 11.09 -8.46
C TYR A 83 -23.38 10.04 -7.41
N ARG A 84 -24.38 9.52 -6.68
CA ARG A 84 -24.17 8.48 -5.65
C ARG A 84 -23.65 7.17 -6.23
N LEU A 85 -24.22 6.73 -7.36
CA LEU A 85 -23.78 5.51 -8.04
C LEU A 85 -22.37 5.65 -8.63
N ALA A 86 -22.05 6.81 -9.22
CA ALA A 86 -20.71 7.08 -9.71
C ALA A 86 -19.67 7.05 -8.57
N LEU A 87 -20.01 7.68 -7.43
CA LEU A 87 -19.14 7.67 -6.25
C LEU A 87 -18.89 6.25 -5.73
N LEU A 88 -19.93 5.41 -5.66
CA LEU A 88 -19.79 4.01 -5.32
C LEU A 88 -18.85 3.28 -6.30
N GLY A 89 -19.04 3.48 -7.61
CA GLY A 89 -18.20 2.89 -8.65
C GLY A 89 -16.72 3.23 -8.47
N PHE A 90 -16.39 4.48 -8.17
CA PHE A 90 -15.01 4.89 -7.92
C PHE A 90 -14.45 4.33 -6.61
N ASN A 91 -15.25 4.21 -5.55
CA ASN A 91 -14.81 3.56 -4.30
C ASN A 91 -14.51 2.07 -4.50
N ILE A 92 -15.31 1.37 -5.31
CA ILE A 92 -15.03 -0.02 -5.72
C ILE A 92 -13.70 -0.09 -6.48
N LEU A 93 -13.48 0.82 -7.44
CA LEU A 93 -12.24 0.87 -8.21
C LEU A 93 -11.02 1.13 -7.31
N TYR A 94 -11.13 2.05 -6.34
CA TYR A 94 -10.06 2.32 -5.38
C TYR A 94 -9.74 1.09 -4.53
N PHE A 95 -10.78 0.41 -4.03
CA PHE A 95 -10.65 -0.82 -3.24
C PHE A 95 -9.99 -1.95 -4.02
N LEU A 96 -10.34 -2.13 -5.30
CA LEU A 96 -9.66 -3.08 -6.20
C LEU A 96 -8.17 -2.75 -6.34
N GLY A 97 -7.83 -1.46 -6.44
CA GLY A 97 -6.43 -1.02 -6.43
C GLY A 97 -5.68 -1.41 -5.16
N SER A 98 -6.28 -1.24 -3.98
CA SER A 98 -5.68 -1.65 -2.70
C SER A 98 -5.48 -3.17 -2.58
N ILE A 99 -6.39 -3.98 -3.14
CA ILE A 99 -6.22 -5.44 -3.22
C ILE A 99 -5.03 -5.81 -4.11
N LEU A 100 -4.89 -5.16 -5.27
CA LEU A 100 -3.77 -5.42 -6.19
C LEU A 100 -2.42 -5.09 -5.54
N LEU A 101 -2.34 -4.00 -4.77
CA LEU A 101 -1.13 -3.67 -4.00
C LEU A 101 -0.81 -4.73 -2.94
N THR A 102 -1.83 -5.29 -2.29
CA THR A 102 -1.64 -6.39 -1.33
C THR A 102 -1.18 -7.67 -2.05
N ALA A 103 -1.69 -7.94 -3.25
CA ALA A 103 -1.25 -9.07 -4.06
C ALA A 103 0.21 -8.91 -4.51
N PHE A 104 0.64 -7.69 -4.87
CA PHE A 104 2.04 -7.39 -5.13
C PHE A 104 2.93 -7.67 -3.91
N GLN A 105 2.51 -7.23 -2.72
CA GLN A 105 3.24 -7.51 -1.49
C GLN A 105 3.36 -9.02 -1.20
N ALA A 106 2.32 -9.80 -1.46
CA ALA A 106 2.38 -11.25 -1.29
C ALA A 106 3.44 -11.89 -2.23
N GLY A 107 3.61 -11.34 -3.45
CA GLY A 107 4.67 -11.74 -4.36
C GLY A 107 6.06 -11.34 -3.87
N LEU A 108 6.20 -10.19 -3.21
CA LEU A 108 7.46 -9.75 -2.62
C LEU A 108 7.83 -10.51 -1.32
N ALA A 109 6.90 -11.08 -0.58
CA ALA A 109 7.22 -11.61 0.75
C ALA A 109 8.06 -12.90 0.77
N ASP A 110 8.25 -13.56 -0.37
CA ASP A 110 8.71 -14.96 -0.45
C ASP A 110 10.22 -15.14 -0.68
N ASP A 111 11.00 -14.05 -0.82
CA ASP A 111 12.41 -14.13 -1.18
C ASP A 111 13.36 -13.93 0.02
N ALA A 112 13.98 -15.04 0.46
CA ALA A 112 14.86 -15.09 1.63
C ALA A 112 16.26 -14.46 1.43
N ALA A 113 16.63 -14.10 0.20
CA ALA A 113 17.97 -13.61 -0.18
C ALA A 113 18.18 -12.09 -0.04
N TRP A 114 17.15 -11.33 0.33
CA TRP A 114 17.20 -9.88 0.29
C TRP A 114 17.94 -9.21 1.46
N SER A 115 18.46 -8.01 1.21
CA SER A 115 19.10 -7.16 2.23
C SER A 115 18.17 -6.87 3.40
N ARG A 116 18.76 -6.59 4.57
CA ARG A 116 17.98 -6.28 5.79
C ARG A 116 17.06 -5.08 5.61
N GLY A 117 17.51 -4.06 4.87
CA GLY A 117 16.75 -2.85 4.56
C GLY A 117 15.57 -3.11 3.63
N TYR A 118 15.80 -3.84 2.54
CA TYR A 118 14.74 -4.23 1.59
C TYR A 118 13.68 -5.12 2.26
N ARG A 119 14.10 -6.04 3.15
CA ARG A 119 13.19 -6.85 3.97
C ARG A 119 12.36 -6.02 4.94
N ALA A 120 12.94 -4.98 5.55
CA ALA A 120 12.20 -4.07 6.41
C ALA A 120 11.17 -3.26 5.60
N GLY A 121 11.54 -2.79 4.41
CA GLY A 121 10.64 -2.12 3.45
C GLY A 121 9.46 -3.00 3.04
N SER A 122 9.71 -4.26 2.66
CA SER A 122 8.65 -5.22 2.28
C SER A 122 7.67 -5.51 3.44
N LYS A 123 8.17 -5.67 4.68
CA LYS A 123 7.29 -5.83 5.86
C LYS A 123 6.46 -4.58 6.12
N LEU A 124 7.06 -3.40 5.99
CA LEU A 124 6.35 -2.15 6.17
C LEU A 124 5.28 -1.94 5.08
N LEU A 125 5.58 -2.35 3.84
CA LEU A 125 4.62 -2.36 2.73
C LEU A 125 3.42 -3.26 3.05
N SER A 126 3.64 -4.43 3.68
CA SER A 126 2.56 -5.33 4.11
C SER A 126 1.63 -4.69 5.14
N TYR A 127 2.19 -3.99 6.13
CA TYR A 127 1.38 -3.26 7.10
C TYR A 127 0.63 -2.08 6.45
N ALA A 128 1.29 -1.33 5.55
CA ALA A 128 0.69 -0.23 4.83
C ALA A 128 -0.48 -0.68 3.94
N SER A 129 -0.29 -1.75 3.15
CA SER A 129 -1.32 -2.31 2.28
C SER A 129 -2.49 -2.88 3.07
N PHE A 130 -2.21 -3.52 4.22
CA PHE A 130 -3.27 -3.97 5.13
C PHE A 130 -4.12 -2.80 5.65
N PHE A 131 -3.48 -1.73 6.14
CA PHE A 131 -4.22 -0.56 6.62
C PHE A 131 -5.02 0.12 5.50
N ASP A 132 -4.47 0.19 4.29
CA ASP A 132 -5.18 0.77 3.14
C ASP A 132 -6.39 -0.07 2.72
N VAL A 133 -6.29 -1.41 2.74
CA VAL A 133 -7.43 -2.31 2.50
C VAL A 133 -8.51 -2.11 3.57
N VAL A 134 -8.13 -2.02 4.85
CA VAL A 134 -9.10 -1.77 5.94
C VAL A 134 -9.78 -0.41 5.76
N ALA A 135 -9.02 0.66 5.52
CA ALA A 135 -9.57 2.00 5.31
C ALA A 135 -10.50 2.06 4.09
N SER A 136 -10.10 1.41 2.99
CA SER A 136 -10.88 1.37 1.75
C SER A 136 -12.14 0.51 1.88
N THR A 137 -12.10 -0.56 2.69
CA THR A 137 -13.29 -1.36 3.01
C THR A 137 -14.29 -0.53 3.81
N MET A 138 -13.82 0.22 4.82
CA MET A 138 -14.68 1.11 5.60
C MET A 138 -15.34 2.17 4.70
N GLN A 139 -14.58 2.80 3.83
CA GLN A 139 -15.14 3.80 2.92
C GLN A 139 -16.07 3.21 1.86
N LEU A 140 -15.79 2.01 1.37
CA LEU A 140 -16.71 1.30 0.48
C LEU A 140 -18.02 0.97 1.19
N ALA A 141 -17.97 0.51 2.44
CA ALA A 141 -19.17 0.25 3.25
C ALA A 141 -20.00 1.53 3.44
N TRP A 142 -19.35 2.65 3.69
CA TRP A 142 -20.01 3.96 3.75
C TRP A 142 -20.61 4.36 2.40
N ALA A 143 -19.87 4.25 1.30
CA ALA A 143 -20.34 4.58 -0.03
C ALA A 143 -21.54 3.73 -0.47
N LEU A 144 -21.55 2.43 -0.10
CA LEU A 144 -22.68 1.52 -0.32
C LEU A 144 -23.93 1.92 0.47
N ASN A 145 -23.74 2.31 1.74
CA ASN A 145 -24.82 2.80 2.57
C ASN A 145 -25.40 4.10 1.98
N PHE A 146 -24.51 5.03 1.61
CA PHE A 146 -24.86 6.29 0.98
C PHE A 146 -25.56 6.13 -0.36
N SER A 147 -25.19 5.15 -1.20
CA SER A 147 -25.86 4.95 -2.49
C SER A 147 -27.24 4.30 -2.34
N SER A 148 -27.39 3.37 -1.40
CA SER A 148 -28.54 2.45 -1.34
C SER A 148 -29.65 2.91 -0.40
N TYR A 149 -29.29 3.58 0.70
CA TYR A 149 -30.20 3.91 1.79
C TYR A 149 -30.28 5.41 2.11
N TYR A 150 -29.84 6.26 1.18
CA TYR A 150 -29.84 7.70 1.40
C TYR A 150 -31.24 8.22 1.76
N THR A 151 -31.31 8.90 2.90
CA THR A 151 -32.46 9.68 3.34
C THR A 151 -31.97 11.01 3.92
N ASP A 152 -32.77 12.06 3.85
CA ASP A 152 -32.38 13.36 4.41
C ASP A 152 -32.19 13.29 5.94
N ALA A 153 -32.94 12.42 6.61
CA ALA A 153 -32.78 12.13 8.03
C ALA A 153 -31.40 11.51 8.34
N MET A 154 -30.95 10.54 7.54
CA MET A 154 -29.60 9.97 7.64
C MET A 154 -28.52 11.04 7.49
N TRP A 155 -28.68 11.95 6.52
CA TRP A 155 -27.73 13.04 6.33
C TRP A 155 -27.69 14.02 7.52
N THR A 156 -28.84 14.35 8.11
CA THR A 156 -28.86 15.20 9.32
C THR A 156 -28.14 14.54 10.48
N HIS A 157 -28.36 13.23 10.71
CA HIS A 157 -27.66 12.48 11.75
C HIS A 157 -26.14 12.39 11.50
N PHE A 158 -25.72 12.25 10.23
CA PHE A 158 -24.31 12.29 9.86
C PHE A 158 -23.67 13.64 10.18
N ARG A 159 -24.35 14.75 9.86
CA ARG A 159 -23.87 16.12 10.14
C ARG A 159 -23.77 16.40 11.63
N ASP A 160 -24.67 15.86 12.43
CA ASP A 160 -24.70 16.05 13.88
C ASP A 160 -23.58 15.28 14.63
N GLY A 161 -22.69 14.58 13.90
CA GLY A 161 -21.50 13.94 14.47
C GLY A 161 -21.78 12.55 15.06
N ASN A 162 -22.82 11.87 14.57
CA ASN A 162 -23.19 10.53 15.03
C ASN A 162 -22.15 9.46 14.60
N LEU A 163 -22.39 8.18 14.95
CA LEU A 163 -21.48 7.06 14.70
C LEU A 163 -20.90 7.01 13.27
N ASP A 164 -21.71 7.33 12.25
CA ASP A 164 -21.30 7.34 10.84
C ASP A 164 -20.17 8.34 10.56
N TRP A 165 -20.18 9.47 11.26
CA TRP A 165 -19.13 10.47 11.20
C TRP A 165 -17.83 9.96 11.81
N VAL A 166 -17.91 9.32 12.98
CA VAL A 166 -16.75 8.71 13.65
C VAL A 166 -16.17 7.60 12.77
N PHE A 167 -17.03 6.81 12.12
CA PHE A 167 -16.63 5.75 11.21
C PHE A 167 -15.86 6.29 10.00
N CYS A 168 -16.35 7.37 9.36
CA CYS A 168 -15.66 8.00 8.24
C CYS A 168 -14.32 8.61 8.65
N ASN A 169 -14.25 9.31 9.79
CA ASN A 169 -12.99 9.87 10.28
C ASN A 169 -12.00 8.78 10.74
N GLY A 170 -12.49 7.68 11.32
CA GLY A 170 -11.67 6.52 11.65
C GLY A 170 -11.00 5.92 10.41
N ALA A 171 -11.73 5.80 9.30
CA ALA A 171 -11.16 5.36 8.03
C ALA A 171 -10.06 6.31 7.52
N ARG A 172 -10.22 7.63 7.71
CA ARG A 172 -9.20 8.62 7.34
C ARG A 172 -7.93 8.50 8.19
N VAL A 173 -8.06 8.29 9.50
CA VAL A 173 -6.90 8.07 10.38
C VAL A 173 -6.13 6.82 9.96
N ILE A 174 -6.83 5.71 9.70
CA ILE A 174 -6.19 4.46 9.25
C ILE A 174 -5.48 4.69 7.91
N ARG A 175 -6.11 5.42 6.97
CA ARG A 175 -5.48 5.76 5.70
C ARG A 175 -4.26 6.67 5.85
N ALA A 176 -4.30 7.64 6.75
CA ALA A 176 -3.14 8.49 7.02
C ALA A 176 -1.93 7.68 7.49
N LEU A 177 -2.16 6.70 8.37
CA LEU A 177 -1.12 5.75 8.80
C LEU A 177 -0.64 4.88 7.64
N ALA A 178 -1.54 4.45 6.76
CA ALA A 178 -1.17 3.72 5.54
C ALA A 178 -0.28 4.57 4.62
N TYR A 179 -0.58 5.85 4.43
CA TYR A 179 0.26 6.75 3.62
C TYR A 179 1.66 6.91 4.20
N VAL A 180 1.78 7.13 5.51
CA VAL A 180 3.10 7.16 6.16
C VAL A 180 3.87 5.84 5.95
N GLY A 181 3.17 4.71 6.07
CA GLY A 181 3.73 3.38 5.81
C GLY A 181 4.21 3.20 4.37
N TYR A 182 3.41 3.61 3.38
CA TYR A 182 3.76 3.55 1.96
C TYR A 182 4.96 4.44 1.62
N GLY A 183 5.03 5.66 2.15
CA GLY A 183 6.16 6.54 1.91
C GLY A 183 7.48 5.95 2.39
N LEU A 184 7.48 5.40 3.62
CA LEU A 184 8.66 4.74 4.19
C LEU A 184 9.00 3.42 3.46
N SER A 185 8.00 2.65 3.04
CA SER A 185 8.23 1.37 2.35
C SER A 185 8.79 1.59 0.95
N PHE A 186 8.24 2.51 0.16
CA PHE A 186 8.76 2.83 -1.17
C PHE A 186 10.19 3.38 -1.10
N PHE A 187 10.49 4.20 -0.11
CA PHE A 187 11.86 4.68 0.11
C PHE A 187 12.83 3.54 0.44
N LEU A 188 12.47 2.64 1.36
CA LEU A 188 13.32 1.51 1.74
C LEU A 188 13.47 0.49 0.62
N LEU A 189 12.43 0.28 -0.20
CA LEU A 189 12.52 -0.61 -1.35
C LEU A 189 13.45 -0.03 -2.41
N GLU A 190 13.38 1.27 -2.67
CA GLU A 190 14.24 1.93 -3.65
C GLU A 190 15.72 1.95 -3.23
N VAL A 191 16.01 2.47 -2.02
CA VAL A 191 17.40 2.69 -1.55
C VAL A 191 18.18 1.38 -1.36
N TYR A 192 17.47 0.28 -1.09
CA TYR A 192 18.07 -1.03 -0.86
C TYR A 192 17.92 -1.98 -2.07
N HIS A 193 17.53 -1.46 -3.23
CA HIS A 193 17.55 -2.17 -4.51
C HIS A 193 18.83 -1.80 -5.28
N ASP A 194 19.66 -2.79 -5.63
CA ASP A 194 21.01 -2.58 -6.19
C ASP A 194 21.03 -1.89 -7.56
N GLU A 195 19.98 -2.10 -8.36
CA GLU A 195 19.81 -1.45 -9.68
C GLU A 195 18.82 -0.28 -9.63
N GLY A 196 18.49 0.22 -8.44
CA GLY A 196 17.38 1.16 -8.22
C GLY A 196 17.33 2.35 -9.18
N THR A 197 16.11 2.67 -9.60
CA THR A 197 15.66 3.80 -10.42
C THR A 197 16.01 5.20 -9.91
N ASN A 198 17.28 5.49 -9.63
CA ASN A 198 17.77 6.73 -9.03
C ASN A 198 17.09 7.08 -7.69
N ASP A 199 17.89 7.17 -6.62
CA ASP A 199 17.50 7.52 -5.24
C ASP A 199 16.51 8.71 -5.09
N TRP A 200 16.46 9.61 -6.08
CA TRP A 200 15.56 10.75 -6.12
C TRP A 200 14.06 10.36 -6.10
N HIS A 201 13.66 9.29 -6.78
CA HIS A 201 12.25 8.87 -6.83
C HIS A 201 11.78 8.32 -5.48
N GLY A 202 12.62 7.54 -4.79
CA GLY A 202 12.35 7.07 -3.44
C GLY A 202 12.20 8.22 -2.44
N GLY A 203 13.10 9.21 -2.49
CA GLY A 203 13.02 10.41 -1.65
C GLY A 203 11.78 11.27 -1.93
N ALA A 204 11.41 11.46 -3.19
CA ALA A 204 10.21 12.20 -3.57
C ALA A 204 8.94 11.51 -3.05
N ASN A 205 8.83 10.19 -3.23
CA ASN A 205 7.71 9.41 -2.71
C ASN A 205 7.60 9.49 -1.19
N LEU A 206 8.72 9.42 -0.46
CA LEU A 206 8.73 9.60 0.99
C LEU A 206 8.11 10.94 1.40
N ILE A 207 8.57 12.03 0.80
CA ILE A 207 8.10 13.38 1.14
C ILE A 207 6.60 13.52 0.80
N PHE A 208 6.18 13.13 -0.40
CA PHE A 208 4.78 13.29 -0.80
C PHE A 208 3.82 12.43 0.02
N TYR A 209 4.18 11.19 0.34
CA TYR A 209 3.34 10.32 1.16
C TYR A 209 3.32 10.72 2.64
N LEU A 210 4.43 11.21 3.19
CA LEU A 210 4.43 11.78 4.54
C LEU A 210 3.56 13.04 4.60
N LEU A 211 3.67 13.93 3.60
CA LEU A 211 2.80 15.10 3.49
C LEU A 211 1.34 14.71 3.35
N ALA A 212 1.01 13.67 2.57
CA ALA A 212 -0.36 13.15 2.42
C ALA A 212 -0.90 12.57 3.74
N GLY A 213 -0.06 11.84 4.49
CA GLY A 213 -0.43 11.34 5.82
C GLY A 213 -0.69 12.46 6.83
N ILE A 214 0.21 13.46 6.88
CA ILE A 214 0.04 14.63 7.76
C ILE A 214 -1.18 15.45 7.34
N SER A 215 -1.39 15.65 6.04
CA SER A 215 -2.56 16.40 5.55
C SER A 215 -3.85 15.69 5.91
N GLU A 216 -3.93 14.35 5.76
CA GLU A 216 -5.13 13.59 6.15
C GLU A 216 -5.42 13.69 7.65
N MET A 217 -4.37 13.64 8.49
CA MET A 217 -4.53 13.86 9.94
C MET A 217 -4.97 15.29 10.25
N SER A 218 -4.45 16.27 9.50
CA SER A 218 -4.78 17.68 9.71
C SER A 218 -6.24 18.01 9.43
N VAL A 219 -6.92 17.26 8.55
CA VAL A 219 -8.35 17.45 8.25
C VAL A 219 -9.21 17.33 9.50
N ILE A 220 -8.82 16.45 10.44
CA ILE A 220 -9.54 16.25 11.70
C ILE A 220 -9.42 17.48 12.61
N LEU A 221 -8.30 18.19 12.54
CA LEU A 221 -7.98 19.33 13.42
C LEU A 221 -8.40 20.68 12.82
N LEU A 222 -8.17 20.86 11.52
CA LEU A 222 -8.31 22.15 10.81
C LEU A 222 -9.57 22.23 9.95
N ALA A 223 -10.28 21.11 9.78
CA ALA A 223 -11.52 21.02 9.00
C ALA A 223 -11.41 21.55 7.56
N ASP A 224 -10.21 21.55 6.96
CA ASP A 224 -9.99 21.79 5.53
C ASP A 224 -9.62 20.47 4.81
N PRO A 225 -10.63 19.74 4.30
CA PRO A 225 -10.42 18.48 3.63
C PRO A 225 -9.95 18.59 2.17
N ALA A 226 -10.03 19.76 1.53
CA ALA A 226 -9.74 19.90 0.10
C ALA A 226 -8.23 19.81 -0.19
N PHE A 227 -7.42 20.42 0.67
CA PHE A 227 -5.96 20.35 0.57
C PHE A 227 -5.45 18.91 0.67
N SER A 228 -6.03 18.10 1.56
CA SER A 228 -5.59 16.72 1.77
C SER A 228 -5.81 15.83 0.56
N THR A 229 -6.94 15.98 -0.14
CA THR A 229 -7.22 15.21 -1.36
C THR A 229 -6.23 15.56 -2.47
N ALA A 230 -5.89 16.85 -2.63
CA ALA A 230 -4.91 17.28 -3.62
C ALA A 230 -3.51 16.71 -3.35
N VAL A 231 -3.06 16.75 -2.09
CA VAL A 231 -1.75 16.18 -1.70
C VAL A 231 -1.74 14.66 -1.89
N SER A 232 -2.83 13.98 -1.52
CA SER A 232 -2.97 12.52 -1.73
C SER A 232 -2.95 12.14 -3.22
N PHE A 233 -3.55 12.96 -4.08
CA PHE A 233 -3.52 12.75 -5.53
C PHE A 233 -2.10 12.90 -6.10
N VAL A 234 -1.37 13.94 -5.69
CA VAL A 234 0.03 14.14 -6.09
C VAL A 234 0.91 13.00 -5.61
N ALA A 235 0.71 12.52 -4.38
CA ALA A 235 1.43 11.37 -3.84
C ALA A 235 1.19 10.09 -4.68
N LEU A 236 -0.07 9.77 -4.98
CA LEU A 236 -0.41 8.63 -5.82
C LEU A 236 0.17 8.74 -7.24
N MET A 237 0.18 9.95 -7.84
CA MET A 237 0.80 10.19 -9.15
C MET A 237 2.32 9.98 -9.11
N SER A 238 2.98 10.45 -8.05
CA SER A 238 4.42 10.24 -7.84
C SER A 238 4.75 8.74 -7.72
N ALA A 239 3.99 8.00 -6.90
CA ALA A 239 4.19 6.56 -6.77
C ALA A 239 3.88 5.82 -8.07
N LEU A 240 2.89 6.26 -8.86
CA LEU A 240 2.60 5.64 -10.16
C LEU A 240 3.77 5.82 -11.14
N LEU A 241 4.38 7.00 -11.20
CA LEU A 241 5.56 7.25 -12.02
C LEU A 241 6.75 6.38 -11.57
N TRP A 242 6.97 6.27 -10.27
CA TRP A 242 7.98 5.39 -9.70
C TRP A 242 7.71 3.92 -10.03
N ALA A 243 6.47 3.46 -9.87
CA ALA A 243 6.10 2.07 -10.11
C ALA A 243 6.30 1.63 -11.57
N VAL A 244 6.15 2.54 -12.55
CA VAL A 244 6.42 2.21 -13.95
C VAL A 244 7.87 1.78 -14.14
N ALA A 245 8.81 2.42 -13.44
CA ALA A 245 10.22 2.16 -13.62
C ALA A 245 10.74 1.08 -12.65
N PHE A 246 10.35 1.15 -11.38
CA PHE A 246 10.71 0.17 -10.35
C PHE A 246 10.19 -1.24 -10.66
N GLU A 247 8.97 -1.37 -11.19
CA GLU A 247 8.40 -2.68 -11.52
C GLU A 247 9.10 -3.33 -12.72
N GLU A 248 9.65 -2.55 -13.66
CA GLU A 248 10.49 -3.09 -14.74
C GLU A 248 11.82 -3.62 -14.20
N GLU A 249 12.45 -2.88 -13.27
CA GLU A 249 13.72 -3.24 -12.65
C GLU A 249 13.61 -4.49 -11.77
N VAL A 250 12.65 -4.55 -10.84
CA VAL A 250 12.44 -5.71 -9.95
C VAL A 250 12.18 -6.99 -10.75
N ASN A 251 11.57 -6.88 -11.93
CA ASN A 251 11.30 -8.02 -12.81
C ASN A 251 12.48 -8.40 -13.71
N ALA A 252 13.36 -7.45 -14.04
CA ALA A 252 14.52 -7.67 -14.91
C ALA A 252 15.72 -8.20 -14.10
N SER A 253 15.98 -7.59 -12.96
CA SER A 253 17.00 -7.97 -11.99
C SER A 253 16.30 -8.43 -10.71
N SER A 254 16.28 -9.74 -10.45
CA SER A 254 15.97 -10.18 -9.09
C SER A 254 17.02 -9.54 -8.18
N PRO A 255 16.64 -8.88 -7.06
CA PRO A 255 17.58 -8.20 -6.16
C PRO A 255 18.46 -9.22 -5.44
N ALA A 256 19.37 -9.81 -6.20
CA ALA A 256 20.48 -10.63 -5.76
C ALA A 256 21.60 -9.65 -5.48
N LEU A 257 21.68 -9.22 -4.22
CA LEU A 257 22.78 -8.40 -3.77
C LEU A 257 24.07 -9.23 -3.81
N ASN A 258 24.76 -9.20 -4.95
CA ASN A 258 26.06 -9.87 -5.12
C ASN A 258 27.08 -9.41 -4.06
N GLU A 259 26.92 -8.20 -3.50
CA GLU A 259 27.81 -7.68 -2.45
C GLU A 259 27.31 -7.95 -1.02
N SER A 260 25.99 -7.99 -0.78
CA SER A 260 25.45 -8.20 0.58
C SER A 260 25.26 -9.68 0.95
N GLU A 261 25.19 -10.59 -0.02
CA GLU A 261 25.33 -12.02 0.24
C GLU A 261 26.72 -12.31 0.81
N LEU A 262 27.77 -11.72 0.23
CA LEU A 262 29.12 -11.87 0.73
C LEU A 262 29.24 -11.33 2.17
N CYS A 263 28.71 -10.14 2.47
CA CYS A 263 28.74 -9.57 3.82
C CYS A 263 27.86 -10.33 4.83
N ASN A 264 26.65 -10.77 4.46
CA ASN A 264 25.79 -11.56 5.36
C ASN A 264 26.32 -12.98 5.58
N GLU A 265 26.95 -13.60 4.57
CA GLU A 265 27.66 -14.87 4.74
C GLU A 265 28.86 -14.70 5.65
N LEU A 266 29.63 -13.62 5.48
CA LEU A 266 30.79 -13.32 6.31
C LEU A 266 30.36 -13.01 7.75
N GLU A 267 29.27 -12.29 7.98
CA GLU A 267 28.71 -12.04 9.32
C GLU A 267 28.16 -13.33 9.95
N LYS A 268 27.45 -14.18 9.18
CA LYS A 268 27.00 -15.51 9.64
C LYS A 268 28.17 -16.47 9.90
N GLN A 269 29.26 -16.34 9.15
CA GLN A 269 30.48 -17.11 9.36
C GLN A 269 31.20 -16.60 10.61
N MET A 270 31.34 -15.29 10.81
CA MET A 270 31.89 -14.68 12.01
C MET A 270 31.08 -15.05 13.27
N ASP A 271 29.75 -15.03 13.20
CA ASP A 271 28.86 -15.48 14.28
C ASP A 271 29.03 -16.98 14.59
N ARG A 272 29.28 -17.80 13.57
CA ARG A 272 29.59 -19.22 13.75
C ARG A 272 30.97 -19.41 14.37
N PHE A 273 31.98 -18.68 13.91
CA PHE A 273 33.33 -18.73 14.49
C PHE A 273 33.36 -18.23 15.94
N ALA A 274 32.60 -17.17 16.27
CA ALA A 274 32.47 -16.66 17.63
C ALA A 274 31.80 -17.66 18.59
N ARG A 275 30.89 -18.50 18.09
CA ARG A 275 30.26 -19.57 18.90
C ARG A 275 31.14 -20.81 19.04
N VAL A 276 31.99 -21.09 18.04
CA VAL A 276 32.90 -22.25 18.03
C VAL A 276 34.19 -22.00 18.82
N ASN A 277 34.62 -20.74 18.94
CA ASN A 277 35.69 -20.34 19.85
C ASN A 277 35.13 -19.55 21.04
N PRO A 278 34.50 -20.19 22.04
CA PRO A 278 34.49 -19.61 23.36
C PRO A 278 35.96 -19.53 23.79
N LEU A 279 36.45 -18.31 23.99
CA LEU A 279 37.80 -18.05 24.49
C LEU A 279 38.14 -19.04 25.60
N ASN A 280 39.18 -19.84 25.36
CA ASN A 280 39.92 -20.50 26.43
C ASN A 280 40.47 -19.39 27.33
N VAL A 281 39.75 -19.09 28.41
CA VAL A 281 40.22 -18.43 29.61
C VAL A 281 40.31 -19.48 30.69
#